data_AF-A0A6B3EMR0-F1
#
_entry.id   AF-A0A6B3EMR0-F1
#
_cell.length_a   1.000
_cell.length_b   1.000
_cell.length_c   1.000
_cell.angle_alpha   90.00
_cell.angle_beta   90.00
_cell.angle_gamma   90.00
#
_symmetry.space_group_name_H-M   'P 1'
#
loop_
_entity.id
_entity.type
_entity.pdbx_description
1 polymer ?
#
loop_
_entity_poly.entity_id
_entity_poly.type
_entity_poly.pdbx_seq_one_letter_code
_entity_poly.pdbx_strand_id
1 'polypeptide(L)'
;VFRYYKDQDAAVAALRKGEVSFVAGSPALTPAQAQSLKGAPDIKVNDGPGRRFYAIATNPGARTKDGKKFGTGDPSLLNEKVRHALFMAVDRKTIVDRVFQGQAVEGAGYIPPRFGDYAWQPSADQELK
;
A
#
# COMPACT_ATOMS: atom_id res chain seq x y z
N VAL A 1 -11.68 -14.03 -22.44
CA VAL A 1 -12.90 -13.87 -21.62
C VAL A 1 -12.49 -13.44 -20.22
N PHE A 2 -13.13 -12.42 -19.65
CA PHE A 2 -12.89 -12.03 -18.25
C PHE A 2 -13.89 -12.75 -17.35
N ARG A 3 -13.40 -13.38 -16.28
CA ARG A 3 -14.23 -14.01 -15.24
C ARG A 3 -14.10 -13.22 -13.96
N TYR A 4 -15.22 -12.94 -13.31
CA TYR A 4 -15.25 -12.23 -12.04
C TYR A 4 -15.32 -13.24 -10.89
N TYR A 5 -14.34 -13.19 -10.01
CA TYR A 5 -14.33 -13.93 -8.75
C TYR A 5 -14.48 -12.94 -7.60
N LYS A 6 -15.43 -13.20 -6.70
CA LYS A 6 -15.59 -12.38 -5.47
C LYS A 6 -14.47 -12.61 -4.47
N ASP A 7 -13.86 -13.78 -4.54
CA ASP A 7 -12.86 -14.27 -3.60
C ASP A 7 -11.57 -14.62 -4.34
N GLN A 8 -10.44 -14.24 -3.75
CA GLN A 8 -9.14 -14.40 -4.40
C GLN A 8 -8.64 -15.86 -4.38
N ASP A 9 -8.99 -16.64 -3.36
CA ASP A 9 -8.64 -18.07 -3.29
C ASP A 9 -9.33 -18.85 -4.41
N ALA A 10 -10.58 -18.50 -4.73
CA ALA A 10 -11.31 -19.08 -5.86
C ALA A 10 -10.61 -18.79 -7.21
N ALA A 11 -10.09 -17.57 -7.40
CA ALA A 11 -9.32 -17.22 -8.60
C ALA A 11 -8.01 -18.01 -8.68
N VAL A 12 -7.29 -18.16 -7.55
CA VAL A 12 -6.06 -18.96 -7.46
C VAL A 12 -6.32 -20.44 -7.77
N ALA A 13 -7.43 -21.00 -7.26
CA ALA A 13 -7.81 -22.37 -7.55
C ALA A 13 -8.14 -22.58 -9.03
N ALA A 14 -8.86 -21.63 -9.65
CA ALA A 14 -9.16 -21.67 -11.08
C ALA A 14 -7.88 -21.59 -11.93
N LEU A 15 -6.90 -20.76 -11.53
CA LEU A 15 -5.60 -20.68 -12.19
C LEU A 15 -4.86 -22.01 -12.14
N ARG A 16 -4.80 -22.65 -10.97
CA ARG A 16 -4.17 -23.98 -10.79
C ARG A 16 -4.81 -25.07 -11.64
N LYS A 17 -6.11 -24.98 -11.89
CA LYS A 17 -6.85 -25.92 -12.75
C LYS A 17 -6.75 -25.59 -14.25
N GLY A 18 -6.12 -24.48 -14.62
CA GLY A 18 -6.08 -23.99 -16.01
C GLY A 18 -7.43 -23.47 -16.51
N GLU A 19 -8.42 -23.26 -15.63
CA GLU A 19 -9.72 -22.68 -16.02
C GLU A 19 -9.60 -21.19 -16.40
N VAL A 20 -8.56 -20.53 -15.88
CA VAL A 20 -8.12 -19.19 -16.28
C VAL A 20 -6.62 -19.22 -16.52
N SER A 21 -6.16 -18.41 -17.49
CA SER A 21 -4.74 -18.32 -17.84
C SER A 21 -4.01 -17.16 -17.13
N PHE A 22 -4.76 -16.31 -16.41
CA PHE A 22 -4.20 -15.13 -15.77
C PHE A 22 -5.05 -14.70 -14.57
N VAL A 23 -4.39 -14.40 -13.45
CA VAL A 23 -5.01 -13.80 -12.27
C VAL A 23 -4.20 -12.57 -11.89
N ALA A 24 -4.83 -11.41 -11.97
CA ALA A 24 -4.38 -10.16 -11.39
C ALA A 24 -5.61 -9.26 -11.16
N GLY A 25 -5.48 -8.24 -10.32
CA GLY A 25 -6.55 -7.24 -10.16
C GLY A 25 -6.85 -6.91 -8.71
N SER A 26 -8.14 -6.68 -8.44
CA SER A 26 -8.69 -6.41 -7.11
C SER A 26 -9.73 -7.49 -6.78
N PRO A 27 -9.48 -8.35 -5.77
CA PRO A 27 -8.31 -8.33 -4.90
C PRO A 27 -7.01 -8.68 -5.65
N ALA A 28 -5.89 -8.11 -5.22
CA ALA A 28 -4.58 -8.57 -5.68
C ALA A 28 -4.22 -9.87 -4.98
N LEU A 29 -3.33 -10.67 -5.56
CA LEU A 29 -2.75 -11.81 -4.84
C LEU A 29 -2.10 -11.32 -3.55
N THR A 30 -2.38 -12.01 -2.45
CA THR A 30 -1.63 -11.80 -1.21
C THR A 30 -0.20 -12.33 -1.37
N PRO A 31 0.76 -11.85 -0.55
CA PRO A 31 2.10 -12.42 -0.54
C PRO A 31 2.13 -13.93 -0.34
N ALA A 32 1.30 -14.45 0.56
CA ALA A 32 1.17 -15.89 0.81
C ALA A 32 0.67 -16.66 -0.43
N GLN A 33 -0.35 -16.13 -1.12
CA GLN A 33 -0.86 -16.75 -2.35
C GLN A 33 0.20 -16.74 -3.46
N ALA A 34 0.86 -15.59 -3.69
CA ALA A 34 1.94 -15.47 -4.66
C ALA A 34 3.07 -16.45 -4.35
N GLN A 35 3.47 -16.56 -3.08
CA GLN A 35 4.47 -17.53 -2.63
C GLN A 35 4.03 -18.98 -2.87
N SER A 36 2.77 -19.32 -2.59
CA SER A 36 2.23 -20.67 -2.80
C SER A 36 2.10 -21.08 -4.29
N LEU A 37 2.17 -20.11 -5.20
CA LEU A 37 2.17 -20.34 -6.65
C LEU A 37 3.59 -20.46 -7.22
N LYS A 38 4.63 -20.09 -6.45
CA LYS A 38 6.02 -20.25 -6.91
C LYS A 38 6.34 -21.74 -7.05
N GLY A 39 6.83 -22.12 -8.24
CA GLY A 39 7.19 -23.50 -8.55
C GLY A 39 6.01 -24.39 -8.97
N ALA A 40 4.79 -23.87 -9.01
CA ALA A 40 3.68 -24.60 -9.61
C ALA A 40 3.94 -24.81 -11.11
N PRO A 41 3.65 -26.01 -11.66
CA PRO A 41 3.81 -26.28 -13.08
C PRO A 41 2.92 -25.31 -13.89
N ASP A 42 3.44 -24.86 -15.02
CA ASP A 42 2.76 -23.96 -15.97
C ASP A 42 2.31 -22.60 -15.42
N ILE A 43 2.75 -22.22 -14.21
CA ILE A 43 2.43 -20.94 -13.58
C ILE A 43 3.72 -20.15 -13.32
N LYS A 44 3.78 -18.93 -13.88
CA LYS A 44 4.83 -17.96 -13.58
C LYS A 44 4.30 -16.85 -12.68
N VAL A 45 4.87 -16.73 -11.48
CA VAL A 45 4.62 -15.59 -10.59
C VAL A 45 5.43 -14.39 -11.08
N ASN A 46 4.77 -13.26 -11.31
CA ASN A 46 5.41 -12.00 -11.67
C ASN A 46 5.36 -11.05 -10.46
N ASP A 47 6.47 -10.99 -9.74
CA ASP A 47 6.67 -10.05 -8.63
C ASP A 47 7.43 -8.82 -9.16
N GLY A 48 6.77 -7.67 -9.17
CA GLY A 48 7.31 -6.45 -9.75
C GLY A 48 7.07 -5.26 -8.81
N PRO A 49 8.00 -4.29 -8.74
CA PRO A 49 7.87 -3.18 -7.81
C PRO A 49 6.55 -2.43 -7.98
N GLY A 50 5.86 -2.17 -6.87
CA GLY A 50 4.57 -1.46 -6.89
C GLY A 50 4.69 -0.05 -7.45
N ARG A 51 3.56 0.47 -7.97
CA ARG A 51 3.37 1.90 -8.31
C ARG A 51 2.45 2.62 -7.33
N ARG A 52 2.04 1.93 -6.26
CA ARG A 52 1.08 2.40 -5.25
C ARG A 52 1.78 2.52 -3.90
N PHE A 53 1.20 3.33 -3.02
CA PHE A 53 1.58 3.42 -1.62
C PHE A 53 0.32 3.29 -0.76
N TYR A 54 0.51 2.94 0.50
CA TYR A 54 -0.52 3.00 1.54
C TYR A 54 -0.22 4.18 2.44
N ALA A 55 -1.26 4.91 2.84
CA ALA A 55 -1.11 6.06 3.74
C ALA A 55 -2.30 6.17 4.69
N ILE A 56 -2.03 6.70 5.87
CA ILE A 56 -3.04 7.20 6.79
C ILE A 56 -3.13 8.71 6.55
N ALA A 57 -4.28 9.17 6.06
CA ALA A 57 -4.53 10.58 5.85
C ALA A 57 -5.25 11.17 7.06
N THR A 58 -4.67 12.18 7.68
CA THR A 58 -5.34 13.02 8.69
C THR A 58 -6.01 14.22 8.01
N ASN A 59 -7.06 14.77 8.61
CA ASN A 59 -7.64 16.05 8.17
C ASN A 59 -7.02 17.22 8.95
N PRO A 60 -6.06 17.99 8.38
CA PRO A 60 -5.40 19.07 9.09
C PRO A 60 -6.19 20.39 9.09
N GLY A 61 -7.45 20.40 8.60
CA GLY A 61 -8.29 21.59 8.53
C GLY A 61 -8.17 22.34 7.20
N ALA A 62 -8.63 21.72 6.12
CA ALA A 62 -8.68 22.34 4.80
C ALA A 62 -9.52 23.63 4.77
N ARG A 63 -9.21 24.53 3.84
CA ARG A 63 -9.97 25.74 3.57
C ARG A 63 -10.23 25.88 2.08
N THR A 64 -11.38 26.46 1.73
CA THR A 64 -11.69 26.85 0.35
C THR A 64 -10.81 28.04 -0.08
N LYS A 65 -10.83 28.38 -1.38
CA LYS A 65 -10.03 29.50 -1.93
C LYS A 65 -10.38 30.86 -1.30
N ASP A 66 -11.63 31.05 -0.92
CA ASP A 66 -12.17 32.21 -0.18
C ASP A 66 -11.97 32.11 1.34
N GLY A 67 -11.23 31.11 1.82
CA GLY A 67 -10.79 31.00 3.22
C GLY A 67 -11.79 30.34 4.18
N LYS A 68 -12.95 29.89 3.70
CA LYS A 68 -13.95 29.18 4.52
C LYS A 68 -13.43 27.82 4.94
N LYS A 69 -13.63 27.47 6.21
CA LYS A 69 -13.29 26.14 6.74
C LYS A 69 -14.02 25.05 5.94
N PHE A 70 -13.30 24.00 5.58
CA PHE A 70 -13.82 22.83 4.86
C PHE A 70 -13.57 21.55 5.67
N GLY A 71 -14.63 20.76 5.84
CA GLY A 71 -14.59 19.49 6.57
C GLY A 71 -14.78 19.59 8.08
N THR A 72 -14.91 18.42 8.71
CA THR A 72 -15.29 18.22 10.11
C THR A 72 -14.23 17.44 10.90
N GLY A 73 -12.95 17.59 10.52
CA GLY A 73 -11.84 16.94 11.22
C GLY A 73 -11.77 17.35 12.70
N ASP A 74 -11.31 16.41 13.53
CA ASP A 74 -11.10 16.65 14.95
C ASP A 74 -10.16 17.85 15.18
N PRO A 75 -10.49 18.80 16.08
CA PRO A 75 -9.67 19.98 16.32
C PRO A 75 -8.22 19.69 16.72
N SER A 76 -7.95 18.54 17.36
CA SER A 76 -6.60 18.14 17.73
C SER A 76 -5.68 17.94 16.51
N LEU A 77 -6.24 17.54 15.36
CA LEU A 77 -5.51 17.32 14.11
C LEU A 77 -5.06 18.62 13.44
N LEU A 78 -5.54 19.78 13.90
CA LEU A 78 -4.99 21.07 13.48
C LEU A 78 -3.55 21.26 13.99
N ASN A 79 -3.22 20.66 15.13
CA ASN A 79 -1.87 20.71 15.70
C ASN A 79 -0.94 19.72 14.99
N GLU A 80 0.11 20.25 14.37
CA GLU A 80 1.13 19.45 13.67
C GLU A 80 1.79 18.40 14.56
N LYS A 81 2.05 18.73 15.84
CA LYS A 81 2.68 17.79 16.78
C LYS A 81 1.81 16.56 17.03
N VAL A 82 0.49 16.70 17.02
CA VAL A 82 -0.44 15.56 17.13
C VAL A 82 -0.34 14.68 15.90
N ARG A 83 -0.27 15.28 14.70
CA ARG A 83 -0.10 14.53 13.45
C ARG A 83 1.24 13.80 13.38
N HIS A 84 2.33 14.42 13.84
CA HIS A 84 3.63 13.76 13.96
C HIS A 84 3.59 12.59 14.94
N ALA A 85 2.96 12.76 16.11
CA ALA A 85 2.80 11.68 17.08
C ALA A 85 2.01 10.49 16.50
N LEU A 86 0.93 10.75 15.74
CA LEU A 86 0.20 9.69 15.04
C LEU A 86 1.07 8.96 14.01
N PHE A 87 1.91 9.69 13.26
CA PHE A 87 2.82 9.09 12.28
C PHE A 87 3.88 8.21 12.95
N MET A 88 4.50 8.69 14.04
CA MET A 88 5.54 7.96 14.77
C MET A 88 4.98 6.77 15.57
N ALA A 89 3.70 6.80 15.95
CA ALA A 89 3.02 5.70 16.64
C ALA A 89 2.78 4.47 15.73
N VAL A 90 2.94 4.60 14.41
CA VAL A 90 2.74 3.50 13.47
C VAL A 90 4.06 2.78 13.21
N ASP A 91 4.15 1.54 13.68
CA ASP A 91 5.28 0.66 13.38
C ASP A 91 5.20 0.13 11.94
N ARG A 92 5.67 0.96 11.00
CA ARG A 92 5.72 0.66 9.55
C ARG A 92 6.55 -0.59 9.27
N LYS A 93 7.65 -0.77 10.00
CA LYS A 93 8.52 -1.94 9.87
C LYS A 93 7.77 -3.23 10.17
N THR A 94 7.07 -3.29 11.31
CA THR A 94 6.25 -4.45 11.67
C THR A 94 5.17 -4.73 10.64
N ILE A 95 4.52 -3.69 10.08
CA ILE A 95 3.52 -3.88 9.02
C ILE A 95 4.15 -4.50 7.77
N VAL A 96 5.30 -3.98 7.32
CA VAL A 96 6.03 -4.55 6.17
C VAL A 96 6.42 -6.00 6.43
N ASP A 97 6.98 -6.29 7.60
CA ASP A 97 7.52 -7.61 7.93
C ASP A 97 6.41 -8.65 8.13
N ARG A 98 5.31 -8.29 8.81
CA ARG A 98 4.26 -9.25 9.20
C ARG A 98 3.05 -9.30 8.27
N VAL A 99 2.59 -8.14 7.78
CA VAL A 99 1.39 -8.07 6.92
C VAL A 99 1.78 -8.29 5.45
N PHE A 100 2.82 -7.59 5.00
CA PHE A 100 3.29 -7.71 3.62
C PHE A 100 4.36 -8.80 3.42
N GLN A 101 4.80 -9.47 4.48
CA GLN A 101 5.79 -10.55 4.42
C GLN A 101 7.07 -10.15 3.66
N GLY A 102 7.51 -8.90 3.85
CA GLY A 102 8.69 -8.34 3.16
C GLY A 102 8.47 -7.97 1.68
N GLN A 103 7.25 -8.10 1.14
CA GLN A 103 6.93 -7.68 -0.24
C GLN A 103 6.53 -6.19 -0.35
N ALA A 104 6.75 -5.42 0.71
CA ALA A 104 6.60 -3.97 0.72
C ALA A 104 7.90 -3.33 1.21
N VAL A 105 8.02 -2.04 1.00
CA VAL A 105 9.11 -1.21 1.53
C VAL A 105 8.51 -0.11 2.38
N GLU A 106 9.26 0.35 3.38
CA GLU A 106 8.82 1.48 4.19
C GLU A 106 8.67 2.73 3.33
N GLY A 107 7.50 3.38 3.41
CA GLY A 107 7.23 4.59 2.66
C GLY A 107 7.98 5.78 3.25
N ALA A 108 8.82 6.43 2.45
CA ALA A 108 9.55 7.64 2.82
C ALA A 108 8.86 8.94 2.36
N GLY A 109 7.86 8.83 1.47
CA GLY A 109 7.12 9.96 0.91
C GLY A 109 5.95 9.50 0.05
N TYR A 110 5.30 10.45 -0.63
CA TYR A 110 4.12 10.17 -1.47
C TYR A 110 4.43 9.46 -2.78
N ILE A 111 5.66 9.58 -3.29
CA ILE A 111 6.05 9.01 -4.58
C ILE A 111 6.86 7.72 -4.33
N PRO A 112 6.39 6.56 -4.81
CA PRO A 112 7.10 5.29 -4.61
C PRO A 112 8.54 5.29 -5.17
N PRO A 113 9.48 4.56 -4.53
CA PRO A 113 10.91 4.54 -4.93
C PRO A 113 11.18 4.09 -6.37
N ARG A 114 10.24 3.39 -7.01
CA ARG A 114 10.33 3.02 -8.44
C ARG A 114 10.47 4.25 -9.35
N PHE A 115 9.95 5.41 -8.94
CA PHE A 115 10.01 6.64 -9.71
C PHE A 115 11.19 7.50 -9.28
N GLY A 116 12.43 7.02 -9.52
CA GLY A 116 13.67 7.57 -8.96
C GLY A 116 13.82 9.10 -9.03
N ASP A 117 13.55 9.70 -10.19
CA ASP A 117 13.70 11.16 -10.40
C ASP A 117 12.74 12.01 -9.54
N TYR A 118 11.67 11.40 -9.03
CA TYR A 118 10.61 12.06 -8.29
C TYR A 118 10.44 11.53 -6.86
N ALA A 119 11.08 10.40 -6.55
CA ALA A 119 11.03 9.80 -5.23
C ALA A 119 11.84 10.65 -4.26
N TRP A 120 11.21 11.04 -3.16
CA TRP A 120 11.87 11.77 -2.09
C TRP A 120 11.96 10.90 -0.84
N GLN A 121 13.04 11.07 -0.09
CA GLN A 121 13.25 10.48 1.23
C GLN A 121 13.86 11.52 2.18
N PRO A 122 13.48 11.52 3.47
CA PRO A 122 14.04 12.46 4.44
C PRO A 122 15.53 12.17 4.68
N SER A 123 16.32 13.21 4.88
CA SER A 123 17.62 13.07 5.54
C SER A 123 17.47 12.76 7.03
N ALA A 124 18.55 12.35 7.70
CA ALA A 124 18.51 11.92 9.10
C ALA A 124 18.04 13.00 10.10
N ASP A 125 18.17 14.28 9.72
CA ASP A 125 17.69 15.47 10.45
C ASP A 125 16.23 15.84 10.12
N GLN A 126 15.71 15.37 8.98
CA GLN A 126 14.33 15.57 8.55
C GLN A 126 13.40 14.43 9.02
N GLU A 127 13.97 13.27 9.36
CA GLU A 127 13.22 12.12 9.84
C GLU A 127 12.62 12.39 11.22
N LEU A 128 11.30 12.18 11.35
CA LEU A 128 10.59 12.25 12.62
C LEU A 128 11.00 11.04 13.49
N LYS A 129 11.42 11.30 14.74
CA LYS A 129 11.91 10.30 15.69
C LYS A 129 11.13 10.36 17.00
#